data_AF-A0A519KAX5-F1
#
_entry.id   AF-A0A519KAX5-F1
#
_cell.length_a   1.000
_cell.length_b   1.000
_cell.length_c   1.000
_cell.angle_alpha   90.00
_cell.angle_beta   90.00
_cell.angle_gamma   90.00
#
_symmetry.space_group_name_H-M   'P 1'
#
loop_
_entity.id
_entity.type
_entity.pdbx_description
1 polymer ?
#
loop_
_entity_poly.entity_id
_entity_poly.type
_entity_poly.pdbx_seq_one_letter_code
_entity_poly.pdbx_strand_id
1 'polypeptide(L)'
;MRIKFTAGNSTNYVLAIEWKSLYKYQSQLICVSTGEIVEYVDSSPMQSILKAKYILGLKGLSVLSVDSIVEYLNPINEVLDAVSKLAENAEVDFDRFEYAS
;
A
#
# COMPACT_ATOMS: atom_id res chain seq x y z
N MET A 1 -8.78 8.72 1.77
CA MET A 1 -7.44 8.66 1.14
C MET A 1 -7.35 7.53 0.13
N ARG A 2 -6.54 7.69 -0.92
CA ARG A 2 -6.18 6.62 -1.85
C ARG A 2 -4.66 6.52 -2.00
N ILE A 3 -4.13 5.31 -1.88
CA ILE A 3 -2.71 5.02 -2.11
C ILE A 3 -2.63 4.08 -3.31
N LYS A 4 -1.87 4.49 -4.32
CA LYS A 4 -1.64 3.73 -5.53
C LYS A 4 -0.36 2.90 -5.38
N PHE A 5 -0.44 1.64 -5.78
CA PHE A 5 0.69 0.73 -5.90
C PHE A 5 0.86 0.36 -7.36
N THR A 6 2.09 0.43 -7.86
CA THR A 6 2.44 -0.13 -9.17
C THR A 6 3.09 -1.49 -8.94
N ALA A 7 2.48 -2.56 -9.43
CA ALA A 7 3.03 -3.91 -9.33
C ALA A 7 4.02 -4.22 -10.47
N GLY A 8 4.89 -5.22 -10.28
CA GLY A 8 5.92 -5.66 -11.23
C GLY A 8 5.43 -5.98 -12.64
N ASN A 9 4.17 -6.37 -12.79
CA ASN A 9 3.51 -6.60 -14.08
C ASN A 9 2.86 -5.32 -14.66
N SER A 10 3.23 -4.13 -14.16
CA SER A 10 2.63 -2.83 -14.48
C SER A 10 1.12 -2.71 -14.19
N THR A 11 0.54 -3.65 -13.43
CA THR A 11 -0.85 -3.52 -12.97
C THR A 11 -0.91 -2.54 -11.80
N ASN A 12 -1.87 -1.62 -11.87
CA ASN A 12 -2.08 -0.63 -10.82
C ASN A 12 -3.11 -1.17 -9.81
N TYR A 13 -2.79 -1.00 -8.53
CA TYR A 13 -3.69 -1.27 -7.43
C TYR A 13 -3.91 0.00 -6.63
N VAL A 14 -5.11 0.17 -6.07
CA VAL A 14 -5.44 1.29 -5.20
C VAL A 14 -5.91 0.74 -3.86
N LEU A 15 -5.21 1.11 -2.80
CA LEU A 15 -5.71 0.98 -1.44
C LEU A 15 -6.52 2.23 -1.11
N ALA A 16 -7.83 2.09 -1.08
CA ALA A 16 -8.73 3.11 -0.56
C ALA A 16 -8.81 2.94 0.97
N ILE A 17 -8.48 3.99 1.73
CA ILE A 17 -8.60 4.02 3.19
C ILE A 17 -9.60 5.13 3.55
N GLU A 18 -10.67 4.74 4.22
CA GLU A 18 -11.74 5.61 4.67
C GLU A 18 -11.80 5.66 6.20
N TRP A 19 -11.80 6.86 6.76
CA TRP A 19 -12.09 7.06 8.17
C TRP A 19 -13.59 6.85 8.41
N LYS A 20 -13.95 6.01 9.38
CA LYS A 20 -15.35 5.74 9.74
C LYS A 20 -15.74 6.35 11.09
N SER A 21 -14.87 6.24 12.08
CA SER A 21 -15.07 6.83 13.40
C SER A 21 -13.73 6.95 14.14
N LEU A 22 -13.76 7.47 15.38
CA LEU A 22 -12.58 7.52 16.25
C LEU A 22 -11.85 6.16 16.25
N TYR A 23 -10.59 6.16 15.81
CA TYR A 23 -9.72 4.99 15.67
C TYR A 23 -10.25 3.84 14.79
N LYS A 24 -11.28 4.07 13.96
CA LYS A 24 -11.79 3.06 13.03
C LYS A 24 -11.62 3.53 11.59
N TYR A 25 -10.93 2.70 10.83
CA TYR A 25 -10.75 2.85 9.41
C TYR A 25 -11.32 1.62 8.72
N GLN A 26 -11.85 1.83 7.52
CA GLN A 26 -12.15 0.77 6.59
C GLN A 26 -11.23 0.93 5.40
N SER A 27 -10.57 -0.14 5.01
CA SER A 27 -9.68 -0.11 3.85
C SER A 27 -10.00 -1.22 2.86
N GLN A 28 -9.83 -0.92 1.58
CA GLN A 28 -10.10 -1.83 0.48
C GLN A 28 -8.96 -1.76 -0.53
N LEU A 29 -8.37 -2.90 -0.87
CA LEU A 29 -7.40 -3.00 -1.96
C LEU A 29 -8.15 -3.35 -3.25
N ILE A 30 -8.01 -2.52 -4.27
CA ILE A 30 -8.78 -2.61 -5.52
C ILE A 30 -7.80 -2.74 -6.69
N CYS A 31 -8.05 -3.69 -7.58
CA CYS A 31 -7.34 -3.78 -8.86
C CYS A 31 -7.92 -2.77 -9.85
N VAL A 32 -7.11 -1.84 -10.37
CA VAL A 32 -7.62 -0.75 -11.23
C VAL A 32 -8.14 -1.27 -12.58
N SER A 33 -7.51 -2.30 -13.14
CA SER A 33 -7.88 -2.82 -14.46
C SER A 33 -9.17 -3.63 -14.44
N THR A 34 -9.48 -4.32 -13.33
CA THR A 34 -10.68 -5.16 -13.21
C THR A 34 -11.78 -4.52 -12.38
N GLY A 35 -11.46 -3.51 -11.56
CA GLY A 35 -12.37 -2.92 -10.59
C GLY A 35 -12.70 -3.82 -9.39
N GLU A 36 -12.09 -5.00 -9.31
CA GLU A 36 -12.38 -5.98 -8.27
C GLU A 36 -11.72 -5.60 -6.94
N ILE A 37 -12.47 -5.80 -5.85
CA ILE A 37 -11.93 -5.74 -4.49
C ILE A 37 -11.13 -7.01 -4.26
N VAL A 38 -9.83 -6.82 -4.06
CA VAL A 38 -8.88 -7.89 -3.81
C VAL A 38 -8.93 -8.34 -2.35
N GLU A 39 -9.10 -7.41 -1.40
CA GLU A 39 -9.14 -7.70 0.04
C GLU A 39 -9.68 -6.50 0.85
N TYR A 40 -10.28 -6.80 2.02
CA TYR A 40 -10.59 -5.81 3.05
C TYR A 40 -9.49 -5.74 4.11
N VAL A 41 -9.08 -4.52 4.46
CA VAL A 41 -7.95 -4.28 5.35
C VAL A 41 -8.35 -3.37 6.50
N ASP A 42 -9.15 -3.91 7.43
CA ASP A 42 -9.66 -3.15 8.58
C ASP A 42 -8.59 -3.02 9.69
N SER A 43 -7.73 -2.02 9.58
CA SER A 43 -6.67 -1.72 10.57
C SER A 43 -6.26 -0.23 10.54
N SER A 44 -5.23 0.17 11.29
CA SER A 44 -4.66 1.52 11.18
C SER A 44 -4.12 1.78 9.75
N PRO A 45 -3.97 3.04 9.31
CA PRO A 45 -3.50 3.32 7.96
C PRO A 45 -2.16 2.64 7.64
N MET A 46 -1.18 2.72 8.54
CA MET A 46 0.13 2.06 8.35
C MET A 46 -0.01 0.54 8.20
N GLN A 47 -0.78 -0.11 9.09
CA GLN A 47 -1.01 -1.56 8.98
C GLN A 47 -1.76 -1.93 7.71
N SER A 48 -2.67 -1.08 7.26
CA SER A 48 -3.40 -1.28 6.01
C SER A 48 -2.46 -1.27 4.81
N ILE A 49 -1.52 -0.34 4.79
CA ILE A 49 -0.54 -0.23 3.70
C ILE A 49 0.44 -1.41 3.73
N LEU A 50 0.96 -1.78 4.90
CA LEU A 50 1.85 -2.95 5.05
C LEU A 50 1.14 -4.25 4.64
N LYS A 51 -0.11 -4.44 5.05
CA LYS A 51 -0.88 -5.63 4.69
C LYS A 51 -1.22 -5.65 3.20
N ALA A 52 -1.52 -4.51 2.58
CA ALA A 52 -1.69 -4.41 1.13
C ALA A 52 -0.40 -4.81 0.37
N LYS A 53 0.77 -4.29 0.79
CA LYS A 53 2.07 -4.68 0.22
C LYS A 53 2.31 -6.20 0.35
N TYR A 54 2.03 -6.76 1.53
CA TYR A 54 2.17 -8.19 1.78
C TYR A 54 1.25 -9.05 0.89
N ILE A 55 -0.02 -8.66 0.74
CA ILE A 55 -0.99 -9.38 -0.13
C ILE A 55 -0.53 -9.38 -1.59
N LEU A 56 -0.01 -8.25 -2.09
CA LEU A 56 0.55 -8.18 -3.44
C LEU A 56 1.79 -9.10 -3.56
N GLY A 57 2.66 -9.10 -2.55
CA GLY A 57 3.81 -10.01 -2.48
C GLY A 57 3.41 -11.49 -2.52
N LEU A 58 2.36 -11.89 -1.79
CA LEU A 58 1.83 -13.27 -1.83
C LEU A 58 1.30 -13.67 -3.21
N LYS A 59 0.89 -12.71 -4.03
CA LYS A 59 0.47 -12.93 -5.43
C LYS A 59 1.64 -12.94 -6.41
N GLY A 60 2.88 -12.91 -5.92
CA GLY A 60 4.08 -12.81 -6.76
C GLY A 60 4.27 -11.44 -7.40
N LEU A 61 3.57 -10.42 -6.91
CA LEU A 61 3.64 -9.06 -7.42
C LEU A 61 4.55 -8.22 -6.53
N SER A 62 5.76 -7.93 -7.02
CA SER A 62 6.62 -6.93 -6.38
C SER A 62 6.00 -5.54 -6.52
N VAL A 63 6.04 -4.75 -5.46
CA VAL A 63 5.61 -3.34 -5.50
C VAL A 63 6.79 -2.51 -5.98
N LEU A 64 6.67 -1.91 -7.16
CA LEU A 64 7.69 -1.08 -7.79
C LEU A 64 7.65 0.36 -7.28
N SER A 65 6.45 0.88 -7.03
CA SER A 65 6.26 2.24 -6.51
C SER A 65 5.02 2.33 -5.65
N VAL A 66 5.03 3.30 -4.73
CA VAL A 66 3.90 3.67 -3.88
C VAL A 66 3.68 5.17 -4.02
N ASP A 67 2.59 5.55 -4.68
CA ASP A 67 2.19 6.95 -4.86
C ASP A 67 0.98 7.24 -3.96
N SER A 68 1.03 8.28 -3.14
CA SER A 68 -0.11 8.66 -2.30
C SER A 68 -0.90 9.84 -2.90
N ILE A 69 -2.22 9.69 -2.98
CA ILE A 69 -3.15 10.79 -3.24
C ILE A 69 -3.94 11.00 -1.95
N VAL A 70 -3.45 11.91 -1.11
CA VAL A 70 -4.05 12.22 0.19
C VAL A 70 -5.15 13.26 -0.01
N GLU A 71 -6.34 12.79 -0.40
CA GLU A 71 -7.56 13.58 -0.25
C GLU A 71 -8.06 13.41 1.20
N TYR A 72 -8.00 14.54 1.94
CA TYR A 72 -8.45 14.78 3.33
C TYR A 72 -8.69 13.52 4.18
N LEU A 73 -7.69 13.18 5.00
CA LEU A 73 -7.86 12.34 6.18
C LEU A 73 -7.64 13.18 7.44
N ASN A 74 -8.38 12.89 8.50
CA ASN A 74 -8.00 13.30 9.85
C ASN A 74 -7.70 11.98 10.59
N PRO A 75 -6.49 11.68 11.09
CA PRO A 75 -5.26 12.46 11.23
C PRO A 75 -4.22 12.19 10.11
N ILE A 76 -3.87 13.24 9.36
CA ILE A 76 -2.93 13.22 8.21
C ILE A 76 -1.51 12.76 8.58
N ASN A 77 -1.05 12.98 9.81
CA ASN A 77 0.37 12.78 10.17
C ASN A 77 0.79 11.31 10.17
N GLU A 78 -0.06 10.39 10.65
CA GLU A 78 0.25 8.95 10.70
C GLU A 78 0.38 8.35 9.30
N VAL A 79 -0.36 8.90 8.35
CA VAL A 79 -0.40 8.47 6.96
C VAL A 79 0.84 8.91 6.21
N LEU A 80 1.21 10.20 6.34
CA LEU A 80 2.39 10.73 5.67
C LEU A 80 3.66 10.00 6.16
N ASP A 81 3.78 9.81 7.48
CA ASP A 81 4.87 9.04 8.09
C ASP A 81 4.91 7.59 7.57
N ALA A 82 3.75 6.94 7.45
CA ALA A 82 3.64 5.58 6.93
C ALA A 82 4.09 5.47 5.47
N VAL A 83 3.65 6.39 4.60
CA VAL A 83 4.01 6.41 3.18
C VAL A 83 5.50 6.70 3.00
N SER A 84 6.04 7.68 3.73
CA SER A 84 7.48 8.01 3.69
C SER A 84 8.35 6.81 4.09
N LYS A 85 8.03 6.14 5.21
CA LYS A 85 8.75 4.93 5.65
C LYS A 85 8.71 3.80 4.62
N LEU A 86 7.62 3.68 3.87
CA LEU A 86 7.51 2.67 2.84
C LEU A 86 8.28 2.99 1.56
N ALA A 87 8.32 4.27 1.17
CA ALA A 87 9.13 4.74 0.05
C ALA A 87 10.63 4.53 0.31
N GLU A 88 11.10 4.88 1.52
CA GLU A 88 12.49 4.63 1.95
C GLU A 88 12.88 3.14 1.85
N ASN A 89 11.97 2.23 2.20
CA ASN A 89 12.22 0.79 2.10
C ASN A 89 12.07 0.23 0.68
N ALA A 90 11.38 0.93 -0.22
CA ALA A 90 11.24 0.51 -1.62
C ALA A 90 12.52 0.80 -2.43
N GLU A 91 13.30 1.82 -2.04
CA GLU A 91 14.58 2.15 -2.69
C GLU A 91 15.75 1.25 -2.25
N VAL A 92 15.58 0.39 -1.23
CA VAL A 92 16.66 -0.43 -0.65
C VAL A 92 16.70 -1.88 -1.18
N ASP A 93 15.77 -2.29 -2.05
CA ASP A 93 15.61 -3.70 -2.44
C ASP A 93 16.19 -4.06 -3.82
N PHE A 94 17.37 -3.55 -4.17
CA PHE A 94 18.09 -3.92 -5.41
C PHE A 94 19.49 -4.53 -5.27
N ASP A 95 20.09 -4.59 -4.08
CA ASP A 95 21.49 -5.07 -3.91
C ASP A 95 21.66 -6.29 -2.99
N ARG A 96 20.58 -7.03 -2.68
CA ARG A 96 20.67 -8.23 -1.82
C ARG A 96 20.31 -9.54 -2.51
N PHE A 97 20.83 -9.75 -3.72
CA PHE A 97 20.94 -11.07 -4.35
C PHE A 97 22.23 -11.22 -5.15
N GLU A 98 23.38 -10.83 -4.58
CA GLU A 98 24.66 -11.42 -4.98
C GLU A 98 25.36 -12.00 -3.74
N TYR A 99 25.89 -13.21 -3.90
CA TYR A 99 26.65 -14.00 -2.93
C TYR A 99 25.86 -14.83 -1.90
N ALA A 100 25.30 -15.93 -2.40
CA ALA A 100 25.42 -17.22 -1.71
C ALA A 100 25.71 -18.30 -2.77
N SER A 101 26.94 -18.25 -3.28
CA SER A 101 27.60 -19.34 -4.00
C SER A 101 28.00 -20.46 -3.03
#